data_AF-A0A5A7UXR0-F1
#
_entry.id   AF-A0A5A7UXR0-F1
#
_cell.length_a   1.000
_cell.length_b   1.000
_cell.length_c   1.000
_cell.angle_alpha   90.00
_cell.angle_beta   90.00
_cell.angle_gamma   90.00
#
_symmetry.space_group_name_H-M   'P 1'
#
loop_
_entity.id
_entity.type
_entity.pdbx_description
1 polymer ?
#
loop_
_entity_poly.entity_id
_entity_poly.type
_entity_poly.pdbx_seq_one_letter_code
_entity_poly.pdbx_strand_id
1 'polypeptide(L)' 'MEALLMSLDMRSWRVIISGWEYPTKNNEAGQTVQKSKLKWTKDEDDVAVGNSRALNALFNAIDLNIFKLINTCKSAKAA' A
#
# COMPACT_ATOMS: atom_id res chain seq x y z
N MET A 1 15.54 -6.11 -2.55
CA MET A 1 14.27 -5.73 -1.87
C MET A 1 13.15 -6.70 -2.26
N GLU A 2 13.02 -7.02 -3.54
CA GLU A 2 12.11 -8.05 -4.06
C GLU A 2 12.26 -9.43 -3.38
N ALA A 3 13.47 -9.98 -3.25
CA ALA A 3 13.70 -11.25 -2.54
C ALA A 3 13.31 -11.21 -1.05
N LEU A 4 13.42 -10.05 -0.40
CA LEU A 4 13.08 -9.85 1.01
C LEU A 4 11.56 -9.79 1.21
N LEU A 5 10.85 -9.08 0.33
CA LEU A 5 9.38 -9.04 0.33
C LEU A 5 8.76 -10.39 -0.03
N MET A 6 9.33 -11.10 -1.01
CA MET A 6 8.92 -12.47 -1.34
C MET A 6 9.15 -13.45 -0.18
N SER A 7 10.24 -13.32 0.58
CA SER A 7 10.49 -14.16 1.76
C SER A 7 9.58 -13.86 2.96
N LEU A 8 9.08 -12.62 3.06
CA LEU A 8 8.23 -12.20 4.18
C LEU A 8 6.77 -12.57 3.97
N ASP A 9 6.23 -12.28 2.78
CA ASP A 9 4.86 -12.64 2.43
C ASP A 9 4.59 -12.43 0.93
N MET A 10 4.36 -13.54 0.21
CA MET A 10 4.02 -13.50 -1.21
C MET A 10 2.72 -12.73 -1.50
N ARG A 11 1.78 -12.63 -0.54
CA ARG A 11 0.58 -11.79 -0.71
C ARG A 11 0.93 -10.32 -0.68
N SER A 12 1.76 -9.89 0.28
CA SER A 12 2.28 -8.52 0.35
C SER A 12 3.04 -8.12 -0.92
N TRP A 13 3.82 -9.03 -1.50
CA TRP A 13 4.49 -8.79 -2.78
C TRP A 13 3.51 -8.60 -3.94
N ARG A 14 2.47 -9.44 -4.03
CA ARG A 14 1.41 -9.30 -5.05
C ARG A 14 0.67 -7.96 -4.92
N VAL A 15 0.39 -7.51 -3.70
CA VAL A 15 -0.28 -6.22 -3.45
C VAL A 15 0.58 -5.03 -3.91
N ILE A 16 1.91 -5.10 -3.75
CA ILE A 16 2.82 -4.08 -4.29
C ILE A 16 2.79 -4.08 -5.83
N ILE A 17 2.91 -5.25 -6.48
CA ILE A 17 2.89 -5.33 -7.96
C ILE A 17 1.57 -4.84 -8.53
N SER A 18 0.46 -5.24 -7.92
CA SER A 18 -0.89 -4.87 -8.39
C SER A 18 -1.24 -3.41 -8.15
N GLY A 19 -0.45 -2.67 -7.36
CA GLY A 19 -0.69 -1.27 -7.03
C GLY A 19 -1.93 -1.12 -6.17
N TRP A 20 -1.77 -1.26 -4.84
CA TRP A 20 -2.89 -1.11 -3.92
C TRP A 20 -3.58 0.25 -4.08
N GLU A 21 -4.90 0.22 -4.32
CA GLU A 21 -5.74 1.42 -4.33
C GLU A 21 -6.73 1.37 -3.17
N TYR A 22 -7.03 2.55 -2.63
CA TYR A 22 -7.98 2.68 -1.53
C TYR A 22 -9.40 2.28 -2.01
N PRO A 23 -10.12 1.39 -1.31
CA PRO A 23 -11.46 0.97 -1.73
C PRO A 23 -12.43 2.13 -1.95
N THR A 24 -13.05 2.19 -3.12
CA THR A 24 -14.01 3.23 -3.49
C THR A 24 -15.41 2.68 -3.74
N LYS A 25 -16.41 3.54 -3.67
CA LYS A 25 -17.81 3.27 -4.00
C LYS A 25 -18.36 4.45 -4.82
N ASN A 26 -19.35 4.19 -5.65
CA ASN A 26 -20.11 5.27 -6.28
C ASN A 26 -21.13 5.80 -5.28
N ASN A 27 -21.25 7.12 -5.16
CA ASN A 27 -22.34 7.76 -4.43
C ASN A 27 -23.61 7.79 -5.29
N GLU A 28 -24.72 8.25 -4.70
CA GLU A 28 -26.02 8.39 -5.39
C GLU A 28 -25.97 9.36 -6.58
N ALA A 29 -25.00 10.26 -6.59
CA ALA A 29 -24.72 11.19 -7.70
C ALA A 29 -23.75 10.61 -8.75
N GLY A 30 -23.40 9.32 -8.67
CA GLY A 30 -22.52 8.64 -9.62
C GLY A 30 -21.02 8.99 -9.50
N GLN A 31 -20.64 9.76 -8.47
CA GLN A 31 -19.24 10.10 -8.22
C GLN A 31 -18.55 9.00 -7.40
N THR A 32 -17.30 8.69 -7.77
CA THR A 32 -16.45 7.73 -7.07
C THR A 32 -15.93 8.38 -5.78
N VAL A 33 -16.34 7.86 -4.62
CA VAL A 33 -15.91 8.32 -3.30
C VAL A 33 -15.25 7.20 -2.52
N GLN A 34 -14.32 7.55 -1.64
CA GLN A 34 -13.67 6.57 -0.77
C GLN A 34 -14.69 5.88 0.16
N LYS A 35 -14.58 4.56 0.29
CA LYS A 35 -15.36 3.79 1.26
C LYS A 35 -14.83 4.03 2.68
N SER A 36 -15.76 4.12 3.64
CA SER A 36 -15.38 4.02 5.05
C SER A 36 -14.84 2.62 5.35
N LYS A 37 -13.79 2.52 6.18
CA LYS A 37 -13.16 1.25 6.59
C LYS A 37 -14.17 0.24 7.16
N LEU A 38 -15.19 0.72 7.87
CA LEU A 38 -16.26 -0.12 8.43
C LEU A 38 -17.13 -0.80 7.36
N LYS A 39 -17.08 -0.31 6.11
CA LYS A 39 -17.83 -0.84 4.97
C LYS A 39 -16.96 -1.65 4.01
N TRP A 40 -15.71 -1.92 4.38
CA TRP A 40 -14.83 -2.73 3.56
C TRP A 40 -15.29 -4.18 3.58
N THR A 41 -15.18 -4.83 2.42
CA THR A 41 -15.35 -6.28 2.36
C THR A 41 -14.15 -6.96 3.01
N LYS A 42 -14.28 -8.25 3.35
CA LYS A 42 -13.17 -9.03 3.89
C LYS A 42 -11.96 -9.03 2.95
N ASP A 43 -12.20 -9.14 1.64
CA ASP A 43 -11.12 -9.14 0.65
C ASP A 43 -10.43 -7.77 0.56
N GLU A 44 -11.19 -6.67 0.62
CA GLU A 44 -10.64 -5.30 0.66
C GLU A 44 -9.76 -5.09 1.90
N ASP A 45 -10.20 -5.59 3.06
CA ASP A 45 -9.45 -5.52 4.32
C ASP A 45 -8.19 -6.39 4.29
N ASP A 46 -8.28 -7.64 3.84
CA ASP A 46 -7.15 -8.56 3.70
C ASP A 46 -6.06 -7.96 2.78
N VAL A 47 -6.48 -7.32 1.69
CA VAL A 47 -5.58 -6.64 0.75
C VAL A 47 -4.94 -5.39 1.38
N ALA A 48 -5.69 -4.61 2.17
CA ALA A 48 -5.15 -3.45 2.90
C ALA A 48 -4.15 -3.86 4.01
N VAL A 49 -4.39 -4.98 4.68
CA VAL A 49 -3.45 -5.58 5.65
C VAL A 49 -2.15 -6.00 4.95
N GLY A 50 -2.26 -6.64 3.78
CA GLY A 50 -1.11 -6.98 2.94
C GLY A 50 -0.29 -5.74 2.57
N ASN A 51 -0.95 -4.66 2.12
CA ASN A 51 -0.28 -3.40 1.81
C ASN A 51 0.46 -2.82 3.02
N SER A 52 -0.19 -2.81 4.18
CA SER A 52 0.39 -2.27 5.42
C SER A 52 1.65 -3.03 5.86
N ARG A 53 1.65 -4.36 5.71
CA ARG A 53 2.83 -5.20 5.99
C ARG A 53 3.95 -4.95 5.01
N ALA A 54 3.61 -4.83 3.72
CA ALA A 54 4.58 -4.55 2.67
C ALA A 54 5.28 -3.21 2.90
N LEU A 55 4.52 -2.16 3.23
CA LEU A 55 5.05 -0.85 3.60
C LEU A 55 5.94 -0.92 4.84
N ASN A 56 5.51 -1.63 5.89
CA ASN A 56 6.31 -1.80 7.09
C ASN A 56 7.64 -2.53 6.80
N ALA A 57 7.63 -3.56 5.97
CA ALA A 57 8.84 -4.27 5.55
C ALA A 57 9.78 -3.36 4.74
N LEU A 58 9.23 -2.54 3.83
CA LEU A 58 9.99 -1.54 3.09
C LEU A 58 10.65 -0.53 4.04
N PHE A 59 9.90 0.06 4.97
CA PHE A 59 10.46 1.03 5.92
C PHE A 59 11.54 0.44 6.82
N ASN A 60 11.38 -0.82 7.26
CA ASN A 60 12.39 -1.48 8.10
C ASN A 60 13.61 -1.96 7.30
N ALA A 61 13.46 -2.26 6.00
CA ALA A 61 14.56 -2.68 5.14
C ALA A 61 15.38 -1.50 4.58
N ILE A 62 14.83 -0.29 4.60
CA ILE A 62 15.50 0.92 4.14
C ILE A 62 16.34 1.51 5.28
N ASP A 63 17.65 1.62 5.07
CA ASP A 63 18.54 2.34 5.98
C ASP A 63 18.06 3.79 6.18
N LEU A 64 18.18 4.32 7.40
CA LEU A 64 17.69 5.65 7.78
C LEU A 64 18.22 6.77 6.85
N ASN A 65 19.42 6.60 6.29
CA ASN A 65 19.99 7.54 5.32
C ASN A 65 19.33 7.45 3.94
N ILE A 66 18.97 6.25 3.49
CA ILE A 66 18.23 6.04 2.23
C ILE A 66 16.78 6.52 2.39
N PHE A 67 16.16 6.33 3.56
CA PHE A 67 14.84 6.86 3.86
C PHE A 67 14.80 8.38 3.77
N LYS A 68 15.80 9.07 4.34
CA LYS A 68 15.94 10.54 4.21
C LYS A 68 16.07 10.98 2.75
N LEU A 69 16.87 10.27 1.95
CA LEU A 69 17.05 10.59 0.53
C LEU A 69 15.74 10.44 -0.27
N ILE A 70 15.00 9.35 -0.05
CA ILE A 70 13.68 9.11 -0.67
C ILE A 70 12.69 10.20 -0.23
N ASN A 71 12.67 10.57 1.06
CA ASN A 71 11.79 11.62 1.58
C ASN A 71 12.13 13.02 1.05
N THR A 72 13.35 13.26 0.58
CA THR A 72 13.72 14.51 -0.10
C THR A 72 13.41 14.49 -1.61
N CYS A 73 13.08 13.33 -2.16
CA CYS A 73 12.77 13.18 -3.59
C CYS A 73 11.37 13.71 -3.91
N LYS A 74 11.28 14.72 -4.78
CA LYS A 74 10.01 15.39 -5.14
C LYS A 74 9.04 14.46 -5.86
N SER A 75 9.54 13.55 -6.70
CA SER A 75 8.70 12.57 -7.40
C SER A 75 8.08 11.55 -6.46
N ALA A 76 8.78 11.17 -5.39
CA ALA A 76 8.26 10.25 -4.38
C ALA A 76 7.15 10.88 -3.51
N LYS A 77 7.09 12.22 -3.38
CA LYS A 77 6.01 12.92 -2.67
C LYS A 77 4.75 13.14 -3.49
N ALA A 78 4.82 12.95 -4.79
CA ALA A 78 3.72 13.20 -5.72
C ALA A 78 2.88 11.94 -6.01
N ALA A 79 3.33 10.78 -5.53
CA ALA A 79 2.64 9.49 -5.66
C ALA A 79 1.74 9.23 -4.44
#